data_AF-A0A9P1A422-F1
#
_entry.id   AF-A0A9P1A422-F1
#
_cell.length_a   1.000
_cell.length_b   1.000
_cell.length_c   1.000
_cell.angle_alpha   90.00
_cell.angle_beta   90.00
_cell.angle_gamma   90.00
#
_symmetry.space_group_name_H-M   'P 1'
#
loop_
_entity.id
_entity.type
_entity.pdbx_description
1 polymer ?
#
loop_
_entity_poly.entity_id
_entity_poly.type
_entity_poly.pdbx_seq_one_letter_code
_entity_poly.pdbx_strand_id
1 'polypeptide(L)'
;MRSRRNFDMHMVDNRGRLLMSSSRYGGGYNCGIDQLETWHRGQSIGMLSRDCCDGNFYLRVAGCNAEFAIATPQSALSSPLCRARHTLPFPVYVQGGARVAEIIRLDPGWMEWVSDADTYMIHFPADMPPIIKLLLLQSTFLIDFTYFEDRQQRQAHYAY
;
A
#
# COMPACT_ATOMS: atom_id res chain seq x y z
N MET A 1 18.08 -5.01 3.99
CA MET A 1 18.01 -3.63 3.50
C MET A 1 16.61 -3.38 2.94
N ARG A 2 16.14 -2.13 2.79
CA ARG A 2 14.88 -1.84 2.07
C ARG A 2 15.13 -1.87 0.55
N SER A 3 14.11 -2.22 -0.22
CA SER A 3 14.19 -2.48 -1.64
C SER A 3 14.37 -1.17 -2.39
N ARG A 4 15.35 -1.17 -3.31
CA ARG A 4 15.57 -0.08 -4.26
C ARG A 4 14.79 -0.27 -5.56
N ARG A 5 14.00 -1.34 -5.69
CA ARG A 5 13.27 -1.63 -6.92
C ARG A 5 12.14 -0.64 -7.07
N ASN A 6 12.25 0.22 -8.07
CA ASN A 6 11.11 0.99 -8.53
C ASN A 6 10.18 0.06 -9.30
N PHE A 7 8.89 0.38 -9.30
CA PHE A 7 7.92 -0.29 -10.14
C PHE A 7 6.94 0.72 -10.69
N ASP A 8 6.41 0.41 -11.85
CA ASP A 8 5.36 1.15 -12.51
C ASP A 8 4.14 0.25 -12.64
N MET A 9 2.98 0.84 -12.40
CA MET A 9 1.69 0.19 -12.51
C MET A 9 0.85 0.96 -13.51
N HIS A 10 0.31 0.24 -14.49
CA HIS A 10 -0.57 0.80 -15.51
C HIS A 10 -1.94 0.13 -15.42
N MET A 11 -2.98 0.93 -15.21
CA MET A 11 -4.37 0.49 -15.39
C MET A 11 -4.83 0.89 -16.79
N VAL A 12 -5.23 -0.10 -17.56
CA VAL A 12 -5.73 0.07 -18.92
C VAL A 12 -7.19 -0.35 -19.02
N ASP A 13 -7.93 0.22 -19.96
CA ASP A 13 -9.26 -0.29 -20.32
C ASP A 13 -9.16 -1.57 -21.16
N ASN A 14 -10.31 -2.19 -21.47
CA ASN A 14 -10.38 -3.41 -22.29
C ASN A 14 -9.87 -3.23 -23.74
N ARG A 15 -9.51 -2.01 -24.15
CA ARG A 15 -8.89 -1.70 -25.45
C ARG A 15 -7.40 -1.40 -25.32
N GLY A 16 -6.82 -1.59 -24.13
CA GLY A 16 -5.41 -1.32 -23.84
C GLY A 16 -5.08 0.17 -23.66
N ARG A 17 -6.07 1.05 -23.59
CA ARG A 17 -5.80 2.48 -23.39
C ARG A 17 -5.53 2.77 -21.93
N LEU A 18 -4.43 3.45 -21.65
CA LEU A 18 -4.04 3.88 -20.31
C LEU A 18 -5.11 4.79 -19.69
N LEU A 19 -5.62 4.38 -18.53
CA LEU A 19 -6.54 5.17 -17.70
C LEU A 19 -5.78 5.87 -16.57
N MET A 20 -4.92 5.11 -15.91
CA MET A 20 -4.17 5.55 -14.74
C MET A 20 -2.79 4.90 -14.74
N SER A 21 -1.79 5.63 -14.26
CA SER A 21 -0.48 5.08 -13.94
C SER A 21 -0.13 5.38 -12.49
N SER A 22 0.66 4.53 -11.87
CA SER A 22 1.34 4.84 -10.61
C SER A 22 2.79 4.43 -10.71
N SER A 23 3.67 5.18 -10.06
CA SER A 23 5.11 4.93 -10.09
C SER A 23 5.64 5.02 -8.68
N ARG A 24 6.27 3.93 -8.23
CA ARG A 24 6.97 3.91 -6.96
C ARG A 24 8.38 4.43 -7.18
N TYR A 25 8.81 5.33 -6.30
CA TYR A 25 10.21 5.73 -6.19
C TYR A 25 10.63 5.87 -4.72
N GLY A 26 11.95 5.82 -4.50
CA GLY A 26 12.54 5.86 -3.17
C GLY A 26 12.92 4.49 -2.60
N GLY A 27 13.05 4.42 -1.28
CA GLY A 27 13.72 3.32 -0.57
C GLY A 27 15.26 3.41 -0.60
N GLY A 28 15.96 2.36 -0.15
CA GLY A 28 17.44 2.31 -0.14
C GLY A 28 18.11 2.13 1.23
N TYR A 29 19.42 2.42 1.30
CA TYR A 29 20.24 2.30 2.52
C TYR A 29 20.01 3.51 3.43
N ASN A 30 19.94 3.27 4.75
CA ASN A 30 19.88 4.28 5.81
C ASN A 30 18.74 5.31 5.67
N CYS A 31 17.48 4.85 5.75
CA CYS A 31 16.31 5.71 6.00
C CYS A 31 15.66 6.43 4.79
N GLY A 32 15.56 5.77 3.63
CA GLY A 32 14.83 6.34 2.48
C GLY A 32 13.31 6.38 2.67
N ILE A 33 12.67 7.46 2.20
CA ILE A 33 11.22 7.60 2.09
C ILE A 33 10.74 6.73 0.92
N ASP A 34 9.66 5.99 1.13
CA ASP A 34 8.95 5.25 0.09
C ASP A 34 7.79 6.11 -0.42
N GLN A 35 7.72 6.33 -1.73
CA GLN A 35 6.64 7.11 -2.35
C GLN A 35 6.01 6.35 -3.51
N LEU A 36 4.69 6.45 -3.63
CA LEU A 36 3.90 5.98 -4.75
C LEU A 36 3.01 7.14 -5.20
N GLU A 37 3.35 7.72 -6.34
CA GLU A 37 2.52 8.75 -6.98
C GLU A 37 1.56 8.10 -7.96
N THR A 38 0.34 8.63 -8.05
CA THR A 38 -0.69 8.15 -8.97
C THR A 38 -1.15 9.28 -9.89
N TRP A 39 -1.21 8.99 -11.19
CA TRP A 39 -1.66 9.91 -12.23
C TRP A 39 -2.89 9.37 -12.95
N HIS A 40 -3.83 10.26 -13.24
CA HIS A 40 -4.96 10.00 -14.11
C HIS A 40 -5.01 11.06 -15.20
N ARG A 41 -5.04 10.63 -16.46
CA ARG A 41 -5.02 11.53 -17.64
C ARG A 41 -3.85 12.54 -17.62
N GLY A 42 -2.67 12.09 -17.17
CA GLY A 42 -1.46 12.92 -17.10
C GLY A 42 -1.42 13.92 -15.94
N GLN A 43 -2.45 13.97 -15.10
CA GLN A 43 -2.48 14.80 -13.90
C GLN A 43 -2.25 13.94 -12.66
N SER A 44 -1.38 14.39 -11.76
CA SER A 44 -1.22 13.77 -10.45
C SER A 44 -2.51 13.91 -9.67
N ILE A 45 -3.00 12.81 -9.12
CA ILE A 45 -4.24 12.76 -8.34
C ILE A 45 -4.00 12.49 -6.86
N GLY A 46 -2.81 12.00 -6.53
CA GLY A 46 -2.41 11.81 -5.15
C GLY A 46 -1.06 11.13 -5.01
N MET A 47 -0.56 11.17 -3.79
CA MET A 47 0.72 10.62 -3.38
C MET A 47 0.53 9.83 -2.10
N LEU A 48 0.93 8.57 -2.11
CA LEU A 48 1.12 7.80 -0.90
C LEU A 48 2.60 7.84 -0.51
N SER A 49 2.89 8.14 0.75
CA SER A 49 4.25 8.13 1.27
C SER A 49 4.36 7.34 2.56
N ARG A 50 5.56 6.84 2.83
CA ARG A 50 5.93 6.24 4.11
C ARG A 50 7.35 6.64 4.46
N ASP A 51 7.53 7.13 5.67
CA ASP A 51 8.84 7.46 6.20
C ASP A 51 9.57 6.21 6.74
N CYS A 52 10.88 6.30 6.93
CA CYS A 52 11.73 5.19 7.28
C CYS A 52 11.55 4.67 8.72
N CYS A 53 11.17 5.56 9.64
CA CYS A 53 10.93 5.25 11.05
C CYS A 53 9.44 5.21 11.39
N ASP A 54 8.57 5.44 10.41
CA ASP A 54 7.13 5.33 10.57
C ASP A 54 6.62 3.99 10.04
N GLY A 55 5.79 3.36 10.85
CA GLY A 55 5.04 2.18 10.44
C GLY A 55 3.92 2.54 9.47
N ASN A 56 3.38 3.75 9.58
CA ASN A 56 2.19 4.21 8.88
C ASN A 56 2.50 4.75 7.48
N PHE A 57 1.44 4.87 6.70
CA PHE A 57 1.48 5.50 5.38
C PHE A 57 0.60 6.75 5.39
N TYR A 58 0.96 7.73 4.58
CA TYR A 58 0.27 9.01 4.49
C TYR A 58 -0.15 9.26 3.06
N LEU A 59 -1.46 9.32 2.84
CA LEU A 59 -2.05 9.56 1.54
C LEU A 59 -2.48 11.02 1.42
N ARG A 60 -1.87 11.74 0.47
CA ARG A 60 -2.23 13.11 0.10
C ARG A 60 -3.00 13.10 -1.21
N VAL A 61 -4.12 13.82 -1.24
CA VAL A 61 -4.93 13.98 -2.45
C VAL A 61 -4.51 15.27 -3.15
N ALA A 62 -4.25 15.21 -4.46
CA ALA A 62 -3.83 16.39 -5.21
C ALA A 62 -4.92 17.48 -5.19
N GLY A 63 -4.51 18.74 -4.99
CA GLY A 63 -5.43 19.88 -4.94
C GLY A 63 -6.30 19.96 -3.68
N CYS A 64 -6.07 19.09 -2.69
CA CYS A 64 -6.75 19.12 -1.40
C CYS A 64 -5.73 19.12 -0.25
N ASN A 65 -6.03 19.85 0.82
CA ASN A 65 -5.20 19.81 2.04
C ASN A 65 -5.48 18.58 2.93
N ALA A 66 -6.36 17.69 2.48
CA ALA A 66 -6.67 16.46 3.18
C ALA A 66 -5.50 15.46 3.08
N GLU A 67 -5.04 15.01 4.23
CA GLU A 67 -4.12 13.89 4.38
C GLU A 67 -4.83 12.77 5.15
N PHE A 68 -4.68 11.54 4.67
CA PHE A 68 -5.20 10.35 5.31
C PHE A 68 -4.04 9.54 5.87
N ALA A 69 -4.10 9.17 7.14
CA ALA A 69 -3.14 8.26 7.75
C ALA A 69 -3.66 6.82 7.63
N ILE A 70 -2.93 5.97 6.95
CA ILE A 70 -3.17 4.53 6.89
C ILE A 70 -2.30 3.90 7.97
N ALA A 71 -2.94 3.57 9.10
CA ALA A 71 -2.23 3.05 10.25
C ALA A 71 -1.87 1.58 10.05
N THR A 72 -0.64 1.24 10.40
CA THR A 72 -0.17 -0.13 10.33
C THR A 72 -0.57 -0.88 11.60
N PRO A 73 -1.13 -2.11 11.49
CA PRO A 73 -1.55 -2.87 12.65
C PRO A 73 -0.36 -3.24 13.55
N GLN A 74 -0.54 -3.07 14.86
CA GLN A 74 0.52 -3.34 15.84
C GLN A 74 0.96 -4.81 15.86
N SER A 75 0.05 -5.74 15.52
CA SER A 75 0.35 -7.16 15.33
C SER A 75 1.31 -7.42 14.15
N ALA A 76 1.28 -6.59 13.11
CA ALA A 76 2.21 -6.69 12.00
C ALA A 76 3.59 -6.11 12.33
N LEU A 77 3.67 -5.20 13.31
CA LEU A 77 4.94 -4.63 13.79
C LEU A 77 5.70 -5.55 14.76
N SER A 78 5.01 -6.47 15.44
CA SER A 78 5.58 -7.23 16.56
C SER A 78 6.34 -8.51 16.18
N SER A 79 6.01 -9.19 15.07
CA SER A 79 6.71 -10.42 14.66
C SER A 79 6.56 -10.76 13.17
N PRO A 80 7.58 -11.33 12.50
CA PRO A 80 7.43 -11.94 11.17
C PRO A 80 6.35 -13.02 11.07
N LEU A 81 6.14 -13.82 12.12
CA LEU A 81 5.13 -14.88 12.12
C LEU A 81 3.71 -14.31 12.14
N CYS A 82 3.50 -13.21 12.87
CA CYS A 82 2.22 -12.49 12.91
C CYS A 82 1.91 -11.74 11.60
N ARG A 83 2.85 -11.68 10.64
CA ARG A 83 2.66 -11.09 9.31
C ARG A 83 2.29 -12.11 8.23
N ALA A 84 2.65 -13.37 8.41
CA ALA A 84 2.54 -14.38 7.36
C ALA A 84 1.16 -15.08 7.32
N ARG A 85 0.41 -15.11 8.44
CA ARG A 85 -0.80 -15.96 8.57
C ARG A 85 -1.95 -15.29 9.30
N HIS A 86 -2.25 -14.04 8.91
CA HIS A 86 -3.32 -13.29 9.54
C HIS A 86 -3.99 -12.34 8.57
N THR A 87 -5.31 -12.20 8.76
CA THR A 87 -6.05 -11.07 8.26
C THR A 87 -5.57 -9.82 9.00
N LEU A 88 -5.04 -8.84 8.26
CA LEU A 88 -4.41 -7.64 8.80
C LEU A 88 -5.18 -6.39 8.39
N PRO A 89 -5.86 -5.72 9.34
CA PRO A 89 -6.53 -4.46 9.10
C PRO A 89 -5.56 -3.27 9.18
N PHE A 90 -5.61 -2.43 8.16
CA PHE A 90 -4.93 -1.14 8.06
C PHE A 90 -6.00 -0.03 8.10
N PRO A 91 -6.38 0.45 9.30
CA PRO A 91 -7.41 1.47 9.42
C PRO A 91 -6.93 2.81 8.86
N VAL A 92 -7.84 3.51 8.18
CA VAL A 92 -7.59 4.79 7.52
C VAL A 92 -8.25 5.90 8.33
N TYR A 93 -7.46 6.89 8.72
CA TYR A 93 -7.88 8.04 9.52
C TYR A 93 -7.75 9.33 8.73
N VAL A 94 -8.68 10.27 8.94
CA VAL A 94 -8.51 11.67 8.51
C VAL A 94 -7.72 12.47 9.55
N GLN A 95 -7.23 13.64 9.16
CA GLN A 95 -6.79 14.65 10.12
C GLN A 95 -7.87 14.89 11.19
N GLY A 96 -7.47 14.83 12.46
CA GLY A 96 -8.39 14.86 13.61
C GLY A 96 -8.71 13.47 14.20
N GLY A 97 -8.24 12.39 13.57
CA GLY A 97 -8.25 11.05 14.17
C GLY A 97 -9.53 10.24 13.99
N ALA A 98 -10.51 10.74 13.23
CA ALA A 98 -11.69 9.96 12.88
C ALA A 98 -11.33 8.87 11.86
N ARG A 99 -11.74 7.63 12.13
CA ARG A 99 -11.61 6.51 11.20
C ARG A 99 -12.65 6.64 10.10
N VAL A 100 -12.21 6.60 8.84
CA VAL A 100 -13.08 6.81 7.66
C VAL A 100 -13.07 5.64 6.68
N ALA A 101 -12.08 4.77 6.75
CA ALA A 101 -11.98 3.59 5.90
C ALA A 101 -11.07 2.53 6.55
N GLU A 102 -10.91 1.41 5.88
CA GLU A 102 -9.97 0.36 6.24
C GLU A 102 -9.56 -0.43 5.00
N ILE A 103 -8.27 -0.74 4.90
CA ILE A 103 -7.72 -1.71 3.96
C ILE A 103 -7.43 -2.98 4.75
N ILE A 104 -7.87 -4.14 4.29
CA ILE A 104 -7.70 -5.41 4.98
C ILE A 104 -6.96 -6.36 4.05
N ARG A 105 -5.75 -6.79 4.42
CA ARG A 105 -5.13 -7.97 3.78
C ARG A 105 -5.79 -9.21 4.35
N LEU A 106 -6.30 -10.09 3.51
CA LEU A 106 -6.92 -11.33 3.93
C LEU A 106 -5.86 -12.43 4.07
N ASP A 107 -6.00 -13.26 5.11
CA ASP A 107 -5.23 -14.51 5.21
C ASP A 107 -5.60 -15.42 4.04
N PRO A 108 -4.64 -15.85 3.19
CA PRO A 108 -4.91 -16.81 2.12
C PRO A 108 -5.39 -18.17 2.64
N GLY A 109 -5.19 -18.47 3.93
CA GLY A 109 -5.63 -19.72 4.55
C GLY A 109 -4.95 -20.94 3.93
N TRP A 110 -5.64 -22.09 3.93
CA TRP A 110 -5.14 -23.35 3.32
C TRP A 110 -5.12 -23.33 1.78
N MET A 111 -5.56 -22.24 1.15
CA MET A 111 -5.67 -22.06 -0.30
C MET A 111 -4.40 -21.47 -0.93
N GLU A 112 -3.29 -21.44 -0.18
CA GLU A 112 -1.92 -21.06 -0.63
C GLU A 112 -1.42 -21.80 -1.89
N TRP A 113 -2.07 -22.90 -2.31
CA TRP A 113 -1.59 -23.74 -3.41
C TRP A 113 -1.95 -23.24 -4.82
N VAL A 114 -2.82 -22.23 -4.96
CA VAL A 114 -3.37 -21.83 -6.26
C VAL A 114 -2.87 -20.47 -6.76
N SER A 115 -2.46 -19.54 -5.88
CA SER A 115 -1.72 -18.33 -6.29
C SER A 115 -0.97 -17.69 -5.12
N ASP A 116 0.30 -17.32 -5.33
CA ASP A 116 1.11 -16.44 -4.46
C ASP A 116 0.65 -14.96 -4.54
N ALA A 117 -0.65 -14.74 -4.67
CA ALA A 117 -1.25 -13.43 -4.85
C ALA A 117 -1.92 -12.97 -3.55
N ASP A 118 -1.48 -11.83 -3.04
CA ASP A 118 -2.08 -11.20 -1.87
C ASP A 118 -3.50 -10.68 -2.17
N THR A 119 -4.46 -11.03 -1.31
CA THR A 119 -5.86 -10.59 -1.45
C THR A 119 -6.16 -9.46 -0.48
N TYR A 120 -6.71 -8.36 -0.99
CA TYR A 120 -7.10 -7.20 -0.21
C TYR A 120 -8.60 -6.92 -0.31
N MET A 121 -9.21 -6.52 0.80
CA MET A 121 -10.56 -5.98 0.90
C MET A 121 -10.49 -4.52 1.38
N ILE A 122 -11.29 -3.63 0.79
CA ILE A 122 -11.28 -2.21 1.17
C ILE A 122 -12.69 -1.80 1.56
N HIS A 123 -12.84 -1.30 2.79
CA HIS A 123 -14.06 -0.72 3.30
C HIS A 123 -13.94 0.80 3.29
N PHE A 124 -14.86 1.47 2.60
CA PHE A 124 -15.02 2.92 2.60
C PHE A 124 -16.51 3.26 2.55
N PRO A 125 -16.93 4.46 3.01
CA PRO A 125 -18.31 4.87 2.94
C PRO A 125 -18.72 5.17 1.49
N ALA A 126 -20.00 5.02 1.20
CA ALA A 126 -20.54 5.09 -0.16
C ALA A 126 -20.28 6.47 -0.81
N ASP A 127 -20.35 7.53 -0.02
CA ASP A 127 -20.15 8.93 -0.39
C ASP A 127 -18.68 9.35 -0.52
N MET A 128 -17.71 8.47 -0.19
CA MET A 128 -16.30 8.78 -0.40
C MET A 128 -16.03 9.09 -1.89
N PRO A 129 -15.35 10.21 -2.21
CA PRO A 129 -15.06 10.59 -3.58
C PRO A 129 -14.34 9.46 -4.36
N PRO A 130 -14.69 9.22 -5.65
CA PRO A 130 -14.06 8.16 -6.45
C PRO A 130 -12.54 8.24 -6.51
N ILE A 131 -11.99 9.47 -6.51
CA ILE A 131 -10.53 9.69 -6.52
C ILE A 131 -9.85 9.08 -5.30
N ILE A 132 -10.48 9.20 -4.11
CA ILE A 132 -9.93 8.68 -2.86
C ILE A 132 -10.05 7.16 -2.83
N LYS A 133 -11.17 6.60 -3.30
CA LYS A 133 -11.35 5.14 -3.45
C LYS A 133 -10.26 4.54 -4.33
N LEU A 134 -9.96 5.19 -5.46
CA LEU A 134 -8.89 4.78 -6.36
C LEU A 134 -7.52 4.85 -5.69
N LEU A 135 -7.23 5.94 -4.97
CA LEU A 135 -5.97 6.07 -4.24
C LEU A 135 -5.81 5.04 -3.11
N LEU A 136 -6.88 4.70 -2.39
CA LEU A 136 -6.86 3.62 -1.39
C LEU A 136 -6.60 2.26 -2.04
N LEU A 137 -7.17 2.01 -3.23
CA LEU A 137 -6.84 0.83 -4.02
C LEU A 137 -5.37 0.83 -4.41
N GLN A 138 -4.81 1.94 -4.91
CA GLN A 138 -3.38 1.98 -5.24
C GLN A 138 -2.49 1.80 -4.01
N SER A 139 -2.98 2.20 -2.84
CA SER A 139 -2.25 2.06 -1.59
C SER A 139 -1.95 0.60 -1.23
N THR A 140 -2.78 -0.35 -1.68
CA THR A 140 -2.52 -1.77 -1.43
C THR A 140 -1.19 -2.20 -2.03
N PHE A 141 -0.78 -1.67 -3.19
CA PHE A 141 0.48 -2.04 -3.83
C PHE A 141 1.72 -1.58 -3.06
N LEU A 142 1.71 -0.36 -2.52
CA LEU A 142 2.85 0.11 -1.71
C LEU A 142 2.89 -0.62 -0.35
N ILE A 143 1.72 -0.90 0.24
CA ILE A 143 1.63 -1.74 1.43
C ILE A 143 2.24 -3.11 1.11
N ASP A 144 1.79 -3.74 0.03
CA ASP A 144 2.24 -5.06 -0.38
C ASP A 144 3.76 -5.14 -0.54
N PHE A 145 4.27 -4.22 -1.37
CA PHE A 145 5.69 -4.13 -1.68
C PHE A 145 6.56 -3.84 -0.45
N THR A 146 6.20 -2.85 0.37
CA THR A 146 7.05 -2.41 1.50
C THR A 146 6.94 -3.32 2.72
N TYR A 147 5.83 -4.05 2.86
CA TYR A 147 5.54 -4.82 4.06
C TYR A 147 5.80 -6.31 3.88
N PHE A 148 5.51 -6.86 2.70
CA PHE A 148 5.60 -8.29 2.42
C PHE A 148 6.76 -8.63 1.47
N GLU A 149 6.90 -7.98 0.32
CA GLU A 149 7.97 -8.33 -0.64
C GLU A 149 9.39 -7.91 -0.19
N ASP A 150 9.54 -6.69 0.34
CA ASP A 150 10.85 -6.13 0.73
C ASP A 150 11.54 -6.91 1.88
N ARG A 151 10.79 -7.76 2.57
CA ARG A 151 11.31 -8.55 3.70
C ARG A 151 11.34 -10.06 3.44
N GLN A 152 10.66 -10.58 2.41
CA GLN A 152 10.83 -11.98 1.97
C GLN A 152 12.23 -12.22 1.36
N GLN A 153 12.81 -11.24 0.65
CA GLN A 153 14.21 -11.32 0.17
C GLN A 153 15.23 -11.51 1.31
N ARG A 154 14.88 -11.19 2.57
CA ARG A 154 15.74 -11.42 3.73
C ARG A 154 15.70 -12.85 4.26
N GLN A 155 14.60 -13.59 4.11
CA GLN A 155 14.51 -14.97 4.64
C GLN A 155 15.17 -16.00 3.72
N ALA A 156 15.16 -15.78 2.40
CA ALA A 156 15.85 -16.66 1.45
C ALA A 156 17.39 -16.58 1.53
N HIS A 157 17.95 -15.49 2.08
CA HIS A 157 19.39 -15.25 2.11
C HIS A 157 20.14 -15.83 3.33
N TYR A 158 19.41 -16.39 4.30
CA TYR A 158 19.97 -17.07 5.49
C TYR A 158 19.73 -18.59 5.48
N ALA A 159 19.33 -19.16 4.33
CA ALA A 159 19.09 -20.58 4.15
C ALA A 159 20.27 -21.32 3.48
N TYR A 160 21.50 -20.80 3.61
CA TYR A 160 22.75 -21.46 3.24
C TYR A 160 23.85 -21.15 4.26
#